data_AF-A0A817MVQ9-F1
#
_entry.id   AF-A0A817MVQ9-F1
#
_cell.length_a   1.000
_cell.length_b   1.000
_cell.length_c   1.000
_cell.angle_alpha   90.00
_cell.angle_beta   90.00
_cell.angle_gamma   90.00
#
_symmetry.space_group_name_H-M   'P 1'
#
loop_
_entity.id
_entity.type
_entity.pdbx_description
1 polymer ?
#
loop_
_entity_poly.entity_id
_entity_poly.type
_entity_poly.pdbx_seq_one_letter_code
_entity_poly.pdbx_strand_id
1 'polypeptide(L)'
;MCRLAVEQPQTLSNYSVSDTVATYYLYTKYVHIFIFALGTIIPMRPDKVLRKGSGTLCETLLMVQAFMANVIFPNKHEDEQYKYTNDGHLLISEIYVGASVEALESGVFRSDIPCRFKIVPETVQYLIDNIDRTLQQSIEIEEKLSMDLIENLSEIKEDILQR
;
A
#
# COMPACT_ATOMS: atom_id res chain seq x y z
N MET A 1 10.38 15.81 34.41
CA MET A 1 10.56 14.52 35.12
C MET A 1 11.34 14.67 36.42
N CYS A 2 12.54 15.27 36.44
CA CYS A 2 13.37 15.35 37.66
C CYS A 2 12.68 16.05 38.86
N ARG A 3 11.89 17.11 38.60
CA ARG A 3 11.11 17.78 39.65
C ARG A 3 9.98 16.89 40.21
N LEU A 4 9.29 16.15 39.33
CA LEU A 4 8.26 15.17 39.70
C LEU A 4 8.82 14.01 40.53
N ALA A 5 10.10 13.66 40.35
CA ALA A 5 10.74 12.61 41.14
C ALA A 5 10.81 12.97 42.64
N VAL A 6 10.98 14.26 42.96
CA VAL A 6 11.06 14.76 44.33
C VAL A 6 9.66 15.15 44.86
N GLU A 7 8.89 15.87 44.06
CA GLU A 7 7.61 16.45 44.50
C GLU A 7 6.43 15.46 44.41
N GLN A 8 6.41 14.58 43.41
CA GLN A 8 5.26 13.71 43.09
C GLN A 8 5.70 12.33 42.53
N PRO A 9 6.42 11.53 43.32
CA PRO A 9 7.03 10.28 42.85
C PRO A 9 5.99 9.24 42.37
N GLN A 10 4.79 9.24 42.95
CA GLN A 10 3.71 8.34 42.54
C GLN A 10 3.26 8.63 41.10
N THR A 11 3.11 9.91 40.74
CA THR A 11 2.71 10.32 39.38
C THR A 11 3.78 9.92 38.36
N LEU A 12 5.06 10.12 38.70
CA LEU A 12 6.17 9.71 37.84
C LEU A 12 6.23 8.18 37.68
N SER A 13 5.97 7.44 38.75
CA SER A 13 5.94 5.96 38.72
C SER A 13 4.81 5.44 37.85
N ASN A 14 3.61 6.03 37.96
CA ASN A 14 2.47 5.68 37.11
C ASN A 14 2.78 5.93 35.62
N TYR A 15 3.42 7.07 35.30
CA TYR A 15 3.90 7.37 33.95
C TYR A 15 4.91 6.33 33.45
N SER A 16 5.90 5.96 34.27
CA SER A 16 6.93 4.97 33.91
C SER A 16 6.33 3.58 33.64
N VAL A 17 5.38 3.15 34.47
CA VAL A 17 4.68 1.87 34.26
C VAL A 17 3.78 1.95 33.03
N SER A 18 3.13 3.08 32.79
CA SER A 18 2.33 3.31 31.58
C SER A 18 3.16 3.11 30.30
N ASP A 19 4.36 3.71 30.22
CA ASP A 19 5.26 3.56 29.07
C ASP A 19 5.71 2.10 28.88
N THR A 20 5.97 1.40 29.99
CA THR A 20 6.36 -0.02 29.98
C THR A 20 5.23 -0.90 29.44
N VAL A 21 4.01 -0.69 29.91
CA VAL A 21 2.81 -1.42 29.48
C VAL A 21 2.52 -1.14 28.01
N ALA A 22 2.58 0.11 27.57
CA ALA A 22 2.39 0.49 26.18
C ALA A 22 3.44 -0.17 25.27
N THR A 23 4.72 -0.12 25.66
CA THR A 23 5.83 -0.72 24.90
C THR A 23 5.67 -2.23 24.78
N TYR A 24 5.34 -2.91 25.88
CA TYR A 24 5.15 -4.35 25.89
C TYR A 24 4.00 -4.80 24.98
N TYR A 25 2.84 -4.14 25.07
CA TYR A 25 1.69 -4.51 24.24
C TYR A 25 1.88 -4.12 22.78
N LEU A 26 2.50 -2.98 22.49
CA LEU A 26 2.87 -2.59 21.12
C LEU A 26 3.78 -3.65 20.50
N TYR A 27 4.82 -4.07 21.21
CA TYR A 27 5.72 -5.12 20.75
C TYR A 27 4.99 -6.45 20.54
N THR A 28 4.24 -6.91 21.54
CA THR A 28 3.62 -8.24 21.51
C THR A 28 2.53 -8.35 20.45
N LYS A 29 1.73 -7.29 20.26
CA LYS A 29 0.61 -7.30 19.32
C LYS A 29 1.01 -7.03 17.87
N TYR A 30 1.97 -6.13 17.63
CA TYR A 30 2.30 -5.70 16.27
C TYR A 30 3.67 -6.17 15.80
N VAL A 31 4.70 -6.09 16.64
CA VAL A 31 6.09 -6.31 16.20
C VAL A 31 6.49 -7.78 16.25
N HIS A 32 6.14 -8.49 17.33
CA HIS A 32 6.63 -9.84 17.59
C HIS A 32 6.21 -10.81 16.48
N ILE A 33 4.91 -10.96 16.24
CA ILE A 33 4.39 -11.88 15.23
C ILE A 33 4.90 -11.49 13.84
N PHE A 34 4.92 -10.19 13.52
CA PHE A 34 5.37 -9.69 12.21
C PHE A 34 6.84 -10.03 11.92
N ILE A 35 7.75 -9.73 12.85
CA ILE A 35 9.19 -9.95 12.65
C ILE A 35 9.53 -11.45 12.59
N PHE A 36 8.91 -12.27 13.43
CA PHE A 36 9.14 -13.71 13.39
C PHE A 36 8.51 -14.36 12.16
N ALA A 37 7.32 -13.91 11.73
CA ALA A 37 6.72 -14.36 10.46
C ALA A 37 7.60 -14.00 9.26
N LEU A 38 8.10 -12.76 9.18
CA LEU A 38 9.06 -12.36 8.14
C LEU A 38 10.36 -13.17 8.20
N GLY A 39 10.85 -13.48 9.40
CA GLY A 39 12.03 -14.31 9.61
C GLY A 39 11.87 -15.77 9.15
N THR A 40 10.65 -16.23 8.84
CA THR A 40 10.44 -17.57 8.26
C THR A 40 10.81 -17.64 6.78
N ILE A 41 10.72 -16.52 6.05
CA ILE A 41 10.98 -16.44 4.61
C ILE A 41 12.27 -15.69 4.28
N ILE A 42 12.66 -14.72 5.11
CA ILE A 42 13.90 -13.95 4.92
C ILE A 42 15.02 -14.66 5.68
N PRO A 43 16.12 -15.07 5.02
CA PRO A 43 17.25 -15.78 5.64
C PRO A 43 18.13 -14.81 6.47
N MET A 44 17.54 -14.16 7.47
CA MET A 44 18.21 -13.22 8.36
C MET A 44 17.72 -13.38 9.80
N ARG A 45 18.56 -12.98 10.77
CA ARG A 45 18.15 -12.97 12.18
C ARG A 45 17.06 -11.92 12.43
N PRO A 46 16.13 -12.12 13.38
CA PRO A 46 15.05 -11.18 13.70
C PRO A 46 15.51 -9.73 13.92
N ASP A 47 16.65 -9.52 14.59
CA ASP A 47 17.25 -8.19 14.79
C ASP A 47 17.58 -7.49 13.46
N LYS A 48 18.05 -8.24 12.46
CA LYS A 48 18.34 -7.70 11.12
C LYS A 48 17.06 -7.45 10.34
N VAL A 49 16.06 -8.32 10.44
CA VAL A 49 14.75 -8.10 9.80
C VAL A 49 14.10 -6.81 10.33
N LEU A 50 14.21 -6.54 11.63
CA LEU A 50 13.64 -5.33 12.24
C LEU A 50 14.40 -4.05 11.87
N ARG A 51 15.72 -4.11 11.70
CA ARG A 51 16.58 -2.92 11.55
C ARG A 51 16.97 -2.59 10.12
N LYS A 52 16.91 -3.55 9.19
CA LYS A 52 17.27 -3.33 7.79
C LYS A 52 16.12 -2.68 7.03
N GLY A 53 16.45 -1.81 6.08
CA GLY A 53 15.46 -1.22 5.19
C GLY A 53 14.80 -2.27 4.31
N SER A 54 13.55 -2.04 3.92
CA SER A 54 12.76 -2.95 3.09
C SER A 54 13.47 -3.31 1.77
N GLY A 55 14.20 -2.37 1.17
CA GLY A 55 15.01 -2.65 -0.03
C GLY A 55 16.03 -3.77 0.15
N THR A 56 16.72 -3.82 1.30
CA THR A 56 17.66 -4.92 1.61
C THR A 56 16.93 -6.24 1.88
N LEU A 57 15.74 -6.18 2.48
CA LEU A 57 14.92 -7.37 2.69
C LEU A 57 14.48 -7.95 1.33
N CYS A 58 14.04 -7.10 0.40
CA CYS A 58 13.71 -7.50 -0.97
C CYS A 58 14.93 -8.04 -1.73
N GLU A 59 16.10 -7.39 -1.63
CA GLU A 59 17.37 -7.89 -2.20
C GLU A 59 17.64 -9.32 -1.74
N THR A 60 17.49 -9.59 -0.43
CA THR A 60 17.74 -10.92 0.13
C THR A 60 16.76 -11.96 -0.41
N LEU A 61 15.47 -11.62 -0.54
CA LEU A 61 14.47 -12.50 -1.13
C LEU A 61 14.78 -12.82 -2.59
N LEU A 62 15.18 -11.82 -3.38
CA LEU A 62 15.58 -12.00 -4.78
C LEU A 62 16.83 -12.87 -4.91
N MET A 63 17.81 -12.71 -4.02
CA MET A 63 19.01 -13.55 -3.99
C MET A 63 18.67 -15.02 -3.73
N VAL A 64 17.71 -15.31 -2.84
CA VAL A 64 17.24 -16.69 -2.61
C VAL A 64 16.61 -17.27 -3.88
N GLN A 65 15.73 -16.52 -4.55
CA GLN A 65 15.08 -16.99 -5.78
C GLN A 65 16.09 -17.17 -6.92
N ALA A 66 17.04 -16.24 -7.09
CA ALA A 66 18.10 -16.34 -8.09
C ALA A 66 18.99 -17.57 -7.84
N PHE A 67 19.36 -17.82 -6.57
CA PHE A 67 20.11 -19.01 -6.19
C PHE A 67 19.34 -20.30 -6.52
N MET A 68 18.04 -20.37 -6.18
CA MET A 68 17.19 -21.53 -6.49
C MET A 68 17.03 -21.76 -8.01
N ALA A 69 17.00 -20.69 -8.80
CA ALA A 69 16.92 -20.75 -10.26
C ALA A 69 18.30 -20.92 -10.95
N ASN A 70 19.39 -21.05 -10.18
CA ASN A 70 20.77 -21.10 -10.68
C ASN A 70 21.15 -19.90 -11.58
N VAL A 71 20.65 -18.72 -11.23
CA VAL A 71 20.96 -17.45 -11.88
C VAL A 71 22.03 -16.72 -11.09
N ILE A 72 23.13 -16.35 -11.75
CA ILE A 72 24.19 -15.53 -11.16
C ILE A 72 23.62 -14.14 -10.89
N PHE A 73 23.63 -13.71 -9.63
CA PHE A 73 23.24 -12.36 -9.26
C PHE A 73 24.37 -11.36 -9.58
N PRO A 74 24.04 -10.16 -10.08
CA PRO A 74 25.02 -9.14 -10.44
C PRO A 74 25.69 -8.54 -9.20
N ASN A 75 26.82 -7.86 -9.41
CA ASN A 75 27.43 -7.02 -8.39
C ASN A 75 26.54 -5.83 -8.06
N LYS A 76 26.76 -5.20 -6.90
CA LYS A 76 26.03 -3.98 -6.53
C LYS A 76 26.29 -2.88 -7.55
N HIS A 77 25.25 -2.11 -7.84
CA HIS A 77 25.37 -0.96 -8.72
C HIS A 77 26.28 0.09 -8.09
N GLU A 78 27.18 0.62 -8.89
CA GLU A 78 28.01 1.78 -8.56
C GLU A 78 27.62 2.91 -9.53
N ASP A 79 27.21 4.04 -8.97
CA ASP A 79 26.80 5.18 -9.78
C ASP A 79 28.01 5.80 -10.50
N GLU A 80 27.83 6.15 -11.78
CA GLU A 80 28.82 6.91 -12.53
C GLU A 80 28.97 8.32 -11.93
N GLN A 81 30.20 8.76 -11.67
CA GLN A 81 30.47 10.04 -10.99
C GLN A 81 30.02 11.27 -11.78
N TYR A 82 30.05 11.20 -13.11
CA TYR A 82 29.71 12.30 -14.00
C TYR A 82 28.93 11.79 -15.20
N LYS A 83 27.66 12.17 -15.29
CA LYS A 83 26.83 11.95 -16.48
C LYS A 83 26.57 13.29 -17.16
N TYR A 84 26.53 13.30 -18.48
CA TYR A 84 26.23 14.49 -19.26
C TYR A 84 24.95 14.25 -20.06
N THR A 85 24.12 15.29 -20.18
CA THR A 85 23.00 15.29 -21.13
C THR A 85 23.52 15.31 -22.57
N ASN A 86 22.66 14.97 -23.53
CA ASN A 86 23.02 14.95 -24.94
C ASN A 86 23.47 16.33 -25.48
N ASP A 87 23.07 17.41 -24.83
CA ASP A 87 23.44 18.80 -25.10
C ASP A 87 24.67 19.28 -24.30
N GLY A 88 25.34 18.38 -23.56
CA GLY A 88 26.63 18.63 -22.91
C GLY A 88 26.54 19.26 -21.52
N HIS A 89 25.36 19.34 -20.91
CA HIS A 89 25.19 19.80 -19.54
C HIS A 89 25.43 18.68 -18.53
N LEU A 90 26.05 19.00 -17.39
CA LEU A 90 26.26 18.02 -16.32
C LEU A 90 24.93 17.64 -15.66
N LEU A 91 24.63 16.35 -15.62
CA LEU A 91 23.48 15.81 -14.88
C LEU A 91 23.79 15.77 -13.38
N ILE A 92 23.00 16.52 -12.61
CA ILE A 92 23.07 16.52 -11.15
C ILE A 92 22.26 15.36 -10.56
N SER A 93 21.12 15.05 -11.15
CA SER A 93 20.24 13.96 -10.73
C SER A 93 19.49 13.40 -11.93
N GLU A 94 19.41 12.08 -12.01
CA GLU A 94 18.63 11.37 -13.03
C GLU A 94 17.43 10.70 -12.33
N ILE A 95 16.23 11.22 -12.61
CA ILE A 95 14.98 10.68 -12.06
C ILE A 95 13.97 10.52 -13.20
N TYR A 96 13.01 9.62 -13.01
CA TYR A 96 11.90 9.42 -13.92
C TYR A 96 10.67 10.21 -13.45
N VAL A 97 9.74 10.48 -14.38
CA VAL A 97 8.44 11.08 -14.04
C VAL A 97 7.64 10.08 -13.21
N GLY A 98 7.36 10.43 -11.97
CA GLY A 98 6.59 9.60 -11.04
C GLY A 98 5.07 9.65 -11.30
N ALA A 99 4.30 9.29 -10.28
CA ALA A 99 2.84 9.35 -10.35
C ALA A 99 2.35 10.82 -10.44
N SER A 100 1.33 11.05 -11.26
CA SER A 100 0.60 12.34 -11.27
C SER A 100 -0.27 12.43 -10.01
N VAL A 101 -0.25 13.59 -9.35
CA VAL A 101 -1.09 13.89 -8.19
C VAL A 101 -1.90 15.13 -8.52
N GLU A 102 -3.23 15.00 -8.49
CA GLU A 102 -4.16 16.06 -8.85
C GLU A 102 -5.16 16.32 -7.73
N ALA A 103 -5.38 17.59 -7.40
CA ALA A 103 -6.43 18.05 -6.50
C ALA A 103 -7.46 18.82 -7.32
N LEU A 104 -8.48 18.11 -7.82
CA LEU A 104 -9.49 18.67 -8.73
C LEU A 104 -10.41 19.67 -8.02
N GLU A 105 -10.84 19.33 -6.80
CA GLU A 105 -11.71 20.16 -5.98
C GLU A 105 -11.29 20.11 -4.51
N SER A 106 -11.61 21.18 -3.77
CA SER A 106 -11.41 21.26 -2.33
C SER A 106 -12.66 21.83 -1.67
N GLY A 107 -13.00 21.32 -0.48
CA GLY A 107 -14.23 21.73 0.21
C GLY A 107 -14.75 20.67 1.19
N VAL A 108 -15.94 20.93 1.73
CA VAL A 108 -16.65 19.99 2.62
C VAL A 108 -17.67 19.23 1.79
N PHE A 109 -17.41 17.96 1.55
CA PHE A 109 -18.34 17.03 0.91
C PHE A 109 -18.91 16.11 1.99
N ARG A 110 -20.23 16.11 2.15
CA ARG A 110 -20.94 15.25 3.12
C ARG A 110 -22.19 14.68 2.49
N SER A 111 -22.60 13.49 2.92
CA SER A 111 -23.81 12.82 2.43
C SER A 111 -25.10 13.58 2.73
N ASP A 112 -25.09 14.47 3.73
CA ASP A 112 -26.22 15.32 4.14
C ASP A 112 -26.18 16.73 3.52
N ILE A 113 -25.18 17.04 2.69
CA ILE A 113 -25.08 18.31 1.98
C ILE A 113 -25.31 18.04 0.49
N PRO A 114 -26.32 18.65 -0.16
CA PRO A 114 -26.56 18.42 -1.57
C PRO A 114 -25.39 18.95 -2.41
N CYS A 115 -24.88 18.10 -3.30
CA CYS A 115 -23.87 18.46 -4.29
C CYS A 115 -24.51 18.60 -5.67
N ARG A 116 -24.02 19.57 -6.45
CA ARG A 116 -24.49 19.79 -7.82
C ARG A 116 -23.64 18.96 -8.79
N PHE A 117 -24.26 17.99 -9.44
CA PHE A 117 -23.62 17.20 -10.49
C PHE A 117 -23.95 17.74 -11.88
N LYS A 118 -22.93 17.84 -12.74
CA LYS A 118 -23.11 18.08 -14.17
C LYS A 118 -22.78 16.79 -14.91
N ILE A 119 -23.81 15.99 -15.18
CA ILE A 119 -23.67 14.69 -15.84
C ILE A 119 -23.59 14.89 -17.35
N VAL A 120 -22.71 14.12 -18.00
CA VAL A 120 -22.55 14.05 -19.46
C VAL A 120 -23.38 12.87 -19.98
N PRO A 121 -24.53 13.08 -20.65
CA PRO A 121 -25.45 12.01 -21.04
C PRO A 121 -24.81 10.95 -21.94
N GLU A 122 -23.87 11.36 -22.79
CA GLU A 122 -23.15 10.46 -23.71
C GLU A 122 -22.33 9.41 -22.94
N THR A 123 -21.80 9.78 -21.77
CA THR A 123 -21.07 8.85 -20.90
C THR A 123 -22.02 7.85 -20.25
N VAL A 124 -23.22 8.28 -19.85
CA VAL A 124 -24.23 7.38 -19.27
C VAL A 124 -24.69 6.36 -20.30
N GLN A 125 -24.96 6.80 -21.54
CA GLN A 125 -25.35 5.87 -22.61
C GLN A 125 -24.23 4.85 -22.89
N TYR A 126 -22.97 5.28 -22.93
CA TYR A 126 -21.84 4.37 -23.08
C TYR A 126 -21.78 3.32 -21.96
N LEU A 127 -22.09 3.67 -20.71
CA LEU A 127 -22.12 2.72 -19.59
C LEU A 127 -23.29 1.73 -19.73
N ILE A 128 -24.47 2.21 -20.14
CA ILE A 128 -25.66 1.37 -20.40
C ILE A 128 -25.35 0.34 -21.50
N ASP A 129 -24.74 0.78 -22.61
CA ASP A 129 -24.43 -0.09 -23.74
C ASP A 129 -23.40 -1.18 -23.37
N ASN A 130 -22.56 -0.92 -22.37
CA ASN A 130 -21.52 -1.85 -21.89
C ASN A 130 -21.92 -2.62 -20.62
N ILE A 131 -23.17 -2.53 -20.17
CA ILE A 131 -23.60 -3.11 -18.88
C ILE A 131 -23.43 -4.63 -18.85
N ASP A 132 -23.77 -5.34 -19.92
CA ASP A 132 -23.68 -6.81 -19.99
C ASP A 132 -22.24 -7.29 -19.81
N ARG A 133 -21.32 -6.63 -20.53
CA ARG A 133 -19.90 -6.92 -20.44
C ARG A 133 -19.37 -6.61 -19.03
N THR A 134 -19.79 -5.50 -18.44
CA THR A 134 -19.33 -5.08 -17.10
C THR A 134 -19.80 -6.07 -16.03
N LEU A 135 -21.06 -6.51 -16.09
CA LEU A 135 -21.59 -7.51 -15.17
C LEU A 135 -20.89 -8.86 -15.33
N GLN A 136 -20.68 -9.32 -16.57
CA GLN A 136 -19.94 -10.56 -16.83
C GLN A 136 -18.51 -10.48 -16.30
N GLN A 137 -17.82 -9.35 -16.50
CA GLN A 137 -16.47 -9.16 -15.98
C GLN A 137 -16.44 -9.19 -14.45
N SER A 138 -17.41 -8.57 -13.78
CA SER A 138 -17.48 -8.61 -12.31
C SER A 138 -17.68 -10.03 -11.79
N ILE A 139 -18.55 -10.81 -12.43
CA ILE A 139 -18.84 -12.19 -12.01
C ILE A 139 -17.67 -13.14 -12.32
N GLU A 140 -17.17 -13.14 -13.56
CA GLU A 140 -16.20 -14.14 -14.02
C GLU A 140 -14.76 -13.80 -13.60
N ILE A 141 -14.40 -12.51 -13.56
CA ILE A 141 -13.01 -12.09 -13.35
C ILE A 141 -12.79 -11.67 -11.89
N GLU A 142 -13.66 -10.81 -11.35
CA GLU A 142 -13.51 -10.28 -9.99
C GLU A 142 -13.92 -11.34 -8.96
N GLU A 143 -15.11 -11.91 -9.11
CA GLU A 143 -15.65 -12.93 -8.19
C GLU A 143 -15.25 -14.36 -8.54
N LYS A 144 -14.71 -14.60 -9.76
CA LYS A 144 -14.30 -15.93 -10.25
C LYS A 144 -15.42 -16.98 -10.20
N LEU A 145 -16.65 -16.55 -10.40
CA LEU A 145 -17.82 -17.40 -10.46
C LEU A 145 -18.19 -17.69 -11.91
N SER A 146 -18.77 -18.88 -12.15
CA SER A 146 -19.37 -19.16 -13.46
C SER A 146 -20.70 -18.43 -13.58
N MET A 147 -20.98 -17.89 -14.77
CA MET A 147 -22.27 -17.29 -15.11
C MET A 147 -23.45 -18.25 -14.90
N ASP A 148 -23.21 -19.56 -14.99
CA ASP A 148 -24.25 -20.59 -14.79
C ASP A 148 -24.81 -20.63 -13.36
N LEU A 149 -24.08 -20.08 -12.38
CA LEU A 149 -24.49 -20.06 -10.98
C LEU A 149 -25.34 -18.82 -10.62
N ILE A 150 -25.49 -17.89 -11.56
CA ILE A 150 -26.14 -16.61 -11.31
C ILE A 150 -27.59 -16.65 -11.78
N GLU A 151 -28.51 -16.63 -10.82
CA GLU A 151 -29.95 -16.76 -11.09
C GLU A 151 -30.65 -15.41 -11.30
N ASN A 152 -30.11 -14.32 -10.73
CA ASN A 152 -30.75 -13.00 -10.69
C ASN A 152 -30.10 -11.95 -11.61
N LEU A 153 -29.28 -12.37 -12.57
CA LEU A 153 -28.53 -11.46 -13.46
C LEU A 153 -29.47 -10.46 -14.17
N SER A 154 -30.58 -10.96 -14.73
CA SER A 154 -31.52 -10.15 -15.49
C SER A 154 -32.25 -9.12 -14.61
N GLU A 155 -32.64 -9.51 -13.39
CA GLU A 155 -33.31 -8.62 -12.43
C GLU A 155 -32.39 -7.46 -12.01
N ILE A 156 -31.13 -7.78 -11.66
CA ILE A 156 -30.15 -6.77 -11.25
C ILE A 156 -29.78 -5.85 -12.42
N LYS A 157 -29.65 -6.39 -13.64
CA LYS A 157 -29.42 -5.57 -14.83
C LYS A 157 -30.56 -4.56 -15.02
N GLU A 158 -31.80 -4.99 -14.86
CA GLU A 158 -32.96 -4.11 -15.03
C GLU A 158 -33.05 -3.05 -13.92
N ASP A 159 -32.80 -3.41 -12.65
CA ASP A 159 -32.73 -2.43 -11.54
C ASP A 159 -31.65 -1.37 -11.78
N ILE A 160 -30.48 -1.75 -12.28
CA ILE A 160 -29.40 -0.80 -12.61
C ILE A 160 -29.82 0.15 -13.74
N LEU A 161 -30.52 -0.34 -14.76
CA LEU A 161 -30.97 0.47 -15.89
C LEU A 161 -32.10 1.45 -15.53
N GLN A 162 -32.86 1.17 -14.48
CA GLN A 162 -33.96 2.03 -14.02
C GLN A 162 -33.50 3.16 -13.08
N ARG A 163 -32.27 3.10 -12.56
CA ARG A 163 -31.69 4.11 -11.64
C ARG A 163 -31.03 5.27 -12.37
#